data_AF-A0A858AV29-F1
#
_entry.id   AF-A0A858AV29-F1
#
_cell.length_a   1.000
_cell.length_b   1.000
_cell.length_c   1.000
_cell.angle_alpha   90.00
_cell.angle_beta   90.00
_cell.angle_gamma   90.00
#
_symmetry.space_group_name_H-M   'P 1'
#
loop_
_entity.id
_entity.type
_entity.pdbx_description
1 polymer ?
#
loop_
_entity_poly.entity_id
_entity_poly.type
_entity_poly.pdbx_seq_one_letter_code
_entity_poly.pdbx_strand_id
1 'polypeptide(L)'
;MKKFSIQLVFICVLFFMYYFYGAWVNSLNKEELTFQLFDPFKLILLGMIFTIIYAAIKKLLFSRIVNVKKYRQNLRNNILFEFENTIHYVNNLKEVIKSNDVKGAKKALKDFKTVVYKPIYLSDFMELIANELLLEKDISAHIGAVEVILENIKTNFEKEKLRVLSKQKGIVEFQMSESYFSNTSWDSIKYNLALNNLQEDKSSMWKISSLYISKFKNSLFFAFLANIFIFAIVGIVMYVNKVSVDNYLFVGFIGSMFIISIIHYNISIFISSKKMNIKIYWKHLVVYYLIIALIFMNIILNVVFFPNISIKGDSSEAWYNSQLLNFLKSLLYIVFSTMLLTYVFGSFLELLENNSLNVKNSIQSFLLPLLVFIATLIINVMSINKNDSSLYIINFTILVIFWVFVGIWNKVFSK
;
A
#
# COMPACT_ATOMS: atom_id res chain seq x y z
N MET A 1 -5.71 -0.28 3.32
CA MET A 1 -4.46 -0.66 4.03
C MET A 1 -4.65 -1.79 5.03
N LYS A 2 -5.70 -1.78 5.87
CA LYS A 2 -5.98 -2.77 6.93
C LYS A 2 -5.93 -4.25 6.48
N LYS A 3 -6.69 -4.64 5.44
CA LYS A 3 -6.68 -6.03 4.90
C LYS A 3 -5.29 -6.49 4.46
N PHE A 4 -4.46 -5.58 3.95
CA PHE A 4 -3.13 -5.89 3.47
C PHE A 4 -2.15 -6.09 4.63
N SER A 5 -2.14 -5.18 5.61
CA SER A 5 -1.30 -5.32 6.82
C SER A 5 -1.59 -6.64 7.53
N ILE A 6 -2.86 -7.02 7.65
CA ILE A 6 -3.28 -8.30 8.23
C ILE A 6 -2.74 -9.48 7.42
N GLN A 7 -2.89 -9.48 6.09
CA GLN A 7 -2.37 -10.55 5.24
C GLN A 7 -0.85 -10.72 5.38
N LEU A 8 -0.11 -9.61 5.41
CA LEU A 8 1.34 -9.64 5.54
C LEU A 8 1.78 -10.16 6.91
N VAL A 9 1.12 -9.71 7.98
CA VAL A 9 1.34 -10.23 9.34
C VAL A 9 1.09 -11.74 9.41
N PHE A 10 -0.03 -12.23 8.87
CA PHE A 10 -0.33 -13.67 8.86
C PHE A 10 0.69 -14.48 8.06
N ILE A 11 1.16 -13.97 6.93
CA ILE A 11 2.25 -14.62 6.16
C ILE A 11 3.50 -14.74 7.01
N CYS A 12 3.88 -13.67 7.71
CA CYS A 12 5.09 -13.67 8.54
C CYS A 12 4.94 -14.57 9.79
N VAL A 13 3.76 -14.66 10.41
CA VAL A 13 3.45 -15.64 11.47
C VAL A 13 3.60 -17.07 10.94
N LEU A 14 3.00 -17.38 9.78
CA LEU A 14 3.08 -18.73 9.20
C LEU A 14 4.51 -19.12 8.84
N PHE A 15 5.28 -18.18 8.29
CA PHE A 15 6.70 -18.39 7.99
C PHE A 15 7.48 -18.70 9.27
N PHE A 16 7.28 -17.93 10.34
CA PHE A 16 7.90 -18.20 11.64
C PHE A 16 7.50 -19.56 12.23
N MET A 17 6.20 -19.89 12.20
CA MET A 17 5.70 -21.19 12.64
C MET A 17 6.33 -22.35 11.88
N TYR A 18 6.59 -22.19 10.58
CA TYR A 18 7.30 -23.20 9.78
C TYR A 18 8.74 -23.42 10.23
N TYR A 19 9.52 -22.36 10.46
CA TYR A 19 10.90 -22.53 10.95
C TYR A 19 10.94 -23.04 12.38
N PHE A 20 10.00 -22.62 13.22
CA PHE A 20 9.87 -23.11 14.59
C PHE A 20 9.52 -24.60 14.61
N TYR A 21 8.53 -25.01 13.82
CA TYR A 21 8.19 -26.42 13.61
C TYR A 21 9.37 -27.20 13.03
N GLY A 22 10.05 -26.64 12.03
CA GLY A 22 11.22 -27.24 11.42
C GLY A 22 12.35 -27.51 12.41
N ALA A 23 12.63 -26.54 13.29
CA ALA A 23 13.63 -26.66 14.35
C ALA A 23 13.24 -27.69 15.42
N TRP A 24 11.96 -27.76 15.79
CA TRP A 24 11.44 -28.79 16.71
C TRP A 24 11.57 -30.19 16.11
N VAL A 25 11.13 -30.41 14.88
CA VAL A 25 11.24 -31.74 14.27
C VAL A 25 12.70 -32.13 14.07
N ASN A 26 13.59 -31.19 13.74
CA ASN A 26 15.02 -31.46 13.60
C ASN A 26 15.74 -31.77 14.92
N SER A 27 15.14 -31.47 16.08
CA SER A 27 15.70 -31.87 17.38
C SER A 27 15.27 -33.27 17.83
N LEU A 28 14.30 -33.88 17.14
CA LEU A 28 13.92 -35.27 17.35
C LEU A 28 14.96 -36.22 16.74
N ASN A 29 15.08 -37.41 17.32
CA ASN A 29 15.96 -38.44 16.77
C ASN A 29 15.38 -38.99 15.45
N LYS A 30 16.20 -39.06 14.40
CA LYS A 30 15.77 -39.43 13.04
C LYS A 30 15.22 -40.85 12.93
N GLU A 31 15.63 -41.72 13.86
CA GLU A 31 15.20 -43.11 13.91
C GLU A 31 13.84 -43.29 14.61
N GLU A 32 13.34 -42.26 15.29
CA GLU A 32 12.04 -42.32 15.97
C GLU A 32 10.88 -42.19 14.99
N LEU A 33 9.81 -42.96 15.25
CA LEU A 33 8.53 -42.88 14.52
C LEU A 33 7.98 -41.45 14.50
N THR A 34 8.18 -40.70 15.58
CA THR A 34 7.79 -39.29 15.72
C THR A 34 8.45 -38.41 14.65
N PHE A 35 9.77 -38.56 14.41
CA PHE A 35 10.45 -37.84 13.33
C PHE A 35 9.88 -38.22 11.97
N GLN A 36 9.73 -39.51 11.69
CA GLN A 36 9.23 -40.00 10.40
C GLN A 36 7.80 -39.55 10.10
N LEU A 37 6.96 -39.40 11.13
CA LEU A 37 5.59 -38.88 11.01
C LEU A 37 5.55 -37.37 10.77
N PHE A 38 6.40 -36.59 11.46
CA PHE A 38 6.31 -35.12 11.48
C PHE A 38 7.20 -34.43 10.42
N ASP A 39 8.26 -35.07 9.92
CA ASP A 39 9.13 -34.51 8.88
C ASP A 39 8.41 -34.19 7.55
N PRO A 40 7.52 -35.07 7.02
CA PRO A 40 6.77 -34.79 5.80
C PRO A 40 5.87 -33.54 5.88
N PHE A 41 5.35 -33.21 7.07
CA PHE A 41 4.51 -32.02 7.26
C PHE A 41 5.26 -30.71 7.06
N LYS A 42 6.60 -30.70 7.14
CA LYS A 42 7.40 -29.52 6.77
C LYS A 42 7.10 -29.11 5.33
N LEU A 43 7.07 -30.07 4.40
CA LEU A 43 6.79 -29.80 2.99
C LEU A 43 5.36 -29.29 2.76
N ILE A 44 4.38 -29.82 3.50
CA ILE A 44 2.98 -29.38 3.43
C ILE A 44 2.84 -27.94 3.92
N LEU A 45 3.44 -27.61 5.08
CA LEU A 45 3.49 -26.25 5.62
C LEU A 45 4.19 -25.28 4.64
N LEU A 46 5.32 -25.69 4.07
CA LEU A 46 6.06 -24.91 3.09
C LEU A 46 5.21 -24.64 1.83
N GLY A 47 4.48 -25.65 1.32
CA GLY A 47 3.58 -25.50 0.17
C GLY A 47 2.42 -24.53 0.43
N MET A 48 1.82 -24.58 1.63
CA MET A 48 0.78 -23.62 2.04
C MET A 48 1.32 -22.19 2.10
N ILE A 49 2.50 -22.01 2.70
CA ILE A 49 3.19 -20.71 2.79
C ILE A 49 3.49 -20.17 1.39
N PHE A 50 4.06 -20.99 0.49
CA PHE A 50 4.34 -20.57 -0.88
C PHE A 50 3.08 -20.16 -1.63
N THR A 51 1.96 -20.85 -1.43
CA THR A 51 0.69 -20.49 -2.09
C THR A 51 0.22 -19.10 -1.64
N ILE A 52 0.28 -18.80 -0.34
CA ILE A 52 -0.14 -17.51 0.22
C ILE A 52 0.84 -16.40 -0.20
N ILE A 53 2.15 -16.65 -0.12
CA ILE A 53 3.19 -15.72 -0.55
C ILE A 53 3.06 -15.43 -2.05
N TYR A 54 2.88 -16.45 -2.90
CA TYR A 54 2.70 -16.28 -4.33
C TYR A 54 1.48 -15.40 -4.64
N ALA A 55 0.34 -15.67 -3.98
CA ALA A 55 -0.86 -14.84 -4.14
C ALA A 55 -0.61 -13.38 -3.71
N ALA A 56 0.10 -13.16 -2.61
CA ALA A 56 0.45 -11.82 -2.13
C ALA A 56 1.42 -11.10 -3.08
N ILE A 57 2.50 -11.74 -3.52
CA ILE A 57 3.48 -11.23 -4.49
C ILE A 57 2.78 -10.88 -5.81
N LYS A 58 1.95 -11.78 -6.34
CA LYS A 58 1.16 -11.58 -7.56
C LYS A 58 0.26 -10.34 -7.45
N LYS A 59 -0.39 -10.15 -6.30
CA LYS A 59 -1.24 -8.98 -6.07
C LYS A 59 -0.43 -7.69 -5.89
N LEU A 60 0.71 -7.75 -5.22
CA LEU A 60 1.51 -6.56 -4.90
C LEU A 60 2.36 -6.07 -6.06
N LEU A 61 3.27 -6.92 -6.53
CA LEU A 61 4.29 -6.55 -7.51
C LEU A 61 3.73 -6.59 -8.93
N PHE A 62 2.78 -7.49 -9.19
CA PHE A 62 2.25 -7.71 -10.54
C PHE A 62 0.89 -7.06 -10.79
N SER A 63 0.26 -6.34 -9.85
CA SER A 63 -1.02 -5.64 -10.10
C SER A 63 -0.96 -4.73 -11.33
N ARG A 64 0.13 -3.97 -11.48
CA ARG A 64 0.37 -3.12 -12.65
C ARG A 64 0.54 -3.91 -13.94
N ILE A 65 1.29 -5.00 -13.89
CA ILE A 65 1.52 -5.85 -15.05
C ILE A 65 0.20 -6.55 -15.45
N VAL A 66 -0.61 -6.97 -14.48
CA VAL A 66 -1.96 -7.50 -14.69
C VAL A 66 -2.86 -6.44 -15.32
N ASN A 67 -2.82 -5.18 -14.85
CA ASN A 67 -3.60 -4.09 -15.42
C ASN A 67 -3.17 -3.75 -16.84
N VAL A 68 -1.88 -3.78 -17.15
CA VAL A 68 -1.38 -3.60 -18.53
C VAL A 68 -1.78 -4.79 -19.39
N LYS A 69 -1.74 -6.02 -18.87
CA LYS A 69 -2.21 -7.20 -19.61
C LYS A 69 -3.71 -7.11 -19.90
N LYS A 70 -4.53 -6.72 -18.93
CA LYS A 70 -5.97 -6.45 -19.11
C LYS A 70 -6.20 -5.32 -20.10
N TYR A 71 -5.43 -4.24 -20.01
CA TYR A 71 -5.45 -3.15 -20.97
C TYR A 71 -5.20 -3.66 -22.39
N ARG A 72 -4.12 -4.42 -22.60
CA ARG A 72 -3.78 -5.03 -23.89
C ARG A 72 -4.83 -6.01 -24.40
N GLN A 73 -5.48 -6.77 -23.52
CA GLN A 73 -6.61 -7.64 -23.90
C GLN A 73 -7.83 -6.83 -24.35
N ASN A 74 -8.06 -5.66 -23.73
CA ASN A 74 -9.15 -4.75 -24.05
C ASN A 74 -8.86 -3.83 -25.25
N LEU A 75 -7.61 -3.74 -25.71
CA LEU A 75 -7.19 -3.06 -26.96
C LEU A 75 -7.70 -3.75 -28.23
N ARG A 76 -8.92 -4.31 -28.22
CA ARG A 76 -9.59 -4.75 -29.46
C ARG A 76 -9.49 -3.64 -30.52
N ASN A 77 -9.50 -4.04 -31.79
CA ASN A 77 -9.32 -3.16 -32.96
C ASN A 77 -10.20 -1.89 -32.98
N ASN A 78 -11.24 -1.81 -32.12
CA ASN A 78 -12.19 -0.71 -32.04
C ASN A 78 -11.99 0.19 -30.80
N ILE A 79 -10.86 0.13 -30.08
CA ILE A 79 -10.66 0.94 -28.85
C ILE A 79 -10.94 2.44 -29.08
N LEU A 80 -10.51 2.99 -30.23
CA LEU A 80 -10.74 4.39 -30.59
C LEU A 80 -12.23 4.70 -30.76
N PHE A 81 -12.99 3.78 -31.35
CA PHE A 81 -14.45 3.88 -31.46
C PHE A 81 -15.13 3.87 -30.09
N GLU A 82 -14.65 3.04 -29.16
CA GLU A 82 -15.19 3.02 -27.78
C GLU A 82 -14.90 4.32 -27.02
N PHE A 83 -13.76 4.97 -27.28
CA PHE A 83 -13.48 6.30 -26.76
C PHE A 83 -14.47 7.33 -27.32
N GLU A 84 -14.72 7.33 -28.64
CA GLU A 84 -15.68 8.25 -29.28
C GLU A 84 -17.10 8.06 -28.72
N ASN A 85 -17.55 6.82 -28.58
CA ASN A 85 -18.83 6.49 -27.94
C ASN A 85 -18.91 7.04 -26.52
N THR A 86 -17.83 6.90 -25.75
CA THR A 86 -17.78 7.41 -24.37
C THR A 86 -17.76 8.93 -24.33
N ILE A 87 -17.04 9.59 -25.24
CA ILE A 87 -17.04 11.06 -25.36
C ILE A 87 -18.45 11.55 -25.69
N HIS A 88 -19.15 10.91 -26.62
CA HIS A 88 -20.52 11.26 -26.96
C HIS A 88 -21.47 11.06 -25.76
N TYR A 89 -21.35 9.93 -25.07
CA TYR A 89 -22.10 9.67 -23.84
C TYR A 89 -21.86 10.73 -22.76
N VAL A 90 -20.60 11.09 -22.48
CA VAL A 90 -20.27 12.08 -21.43
C VAL A 90 -20.71 13.49 -21.85
N ASN A 91 -20.66 13.85 -23.13
CA ASN A 91 -21.23 15.11 -23.62
C ASN A 91 -22.74 15.17 -23.37
N ASN A 92 -23.48 14.11 -23.66
CA ASN A 92 -24.93 14.07 -23.40
C ASN A 92 -25.22 14.14 -21.89
N LEU A 93 -24.43 13.42 -21.08
CA LEU A 93 -24.50 13.46 -19.62
C LEU A 93 -24.25 14.87 -19.08
N LYS A 94 -23.31 15.63 -19.67
CA LYS A 94 -23.04 17.02 -19.30
C LYS A 94 -24.29 17.89 -19.47
N GLU A 95 -24.99 17.79 -20.60
CA GLU A 95 -26.20 18.58 -20.85
C GLU A 95 -27.36 18.18 -19.92
N VAL A 96 -27.51 16.89 -19.63
CA VAL A 96 -28.48 16.38 -18.64
C VAL A 96 -28.19 16.94 -17.24
N ILE A 97 -26.93 16.95 -16.83
CA ILE A 97 -26.53 17.47 -15.51
C ILE A 97 -26.71 18.99 -15.46
N LYS A 98 -26.32 19.71 -16.51
CA LYS A 98 -26.48 21.15 -16.62
C LYS A 98 -27.94 21.59 -16.54
N SER A 99 -28.84 20.81 -17.13
CA SER A 99 -30.29 21.07 -17.10
C SER A 99 -30.99 20.53 -15.85
N ASN A 100 -30.27 19.87 -14.94
CA ASN A 100 -30.81 19.16 -13.78
C ASN A 100 -31.95 18.18 -14.16
N ASP A 101 -31.87 17.54 -15.33
CA ASP A 101 -32.88 16.60 -15.80
C ASP A 101 -32.73 15.24 -15.10
N VAL A 102 -33.47 15.05 -14.00
CA VAL A 102 -33.51 13.81 -13.22
C VAL A 102 -33.90 12.59 -14.06
N LYS A 103 -34.82 12.73 -15.02
CA LYS A 103 -35.24 11.61 -15.88
C LYS A 103 -34.14 11.25 -16.87
N GLY A 104 -33.53 12.26 -17.48
CA GLY A 104 -32.34 12.12 -18.31
C GLY A 104 -31.19 11.46 -17.56
N ALA A 105 -30.97 11.82 -16.29
CA ALA A 105 -29.88 11.29 -15.48
C ALA A 105 -30.10 9.81 -15.13
N LYS A 106 -31.33 9.40 -14.80
CA LYS A 106 -31.71 7.99 -14.61
C LYS A 106 -31.52 7.17 -15.88
N LYS A 107 -31.86 7.75 -17.05
CA LYS A 107 -31.61 7.11 -18.35
C LYS A 107 -30.11 6.95 -18.61
N ALA A 108 -29.32 8.00 -18.39
CA ALA A 108 -27.87 7.95 -18.53
C ALA A 108 -27.24 6.88 -17.63
N LEU A 109 -27.69 6.74 -16.37
CA LEU A 109 -27.26 5.66 -15.47
C LEU A 109 -27.55 4.26 -16.02
N LYS A 110 -28.70 4.06 -16.67
CA LYS A 110 -29.03 2.80 -17.32
C LYS A 110 -28.12 2.56 -18.53
N ASP A 111 -27.94 3.59 -19.35
CA ASP A 111 -27.13 3.56 -20.57
C ASP A 111 -25.63 3.41 -20.24
N PHE A 112 -25.18 3.81 -19.06
CA PHE A 112 -23.81 3.58 -18.61
C PHE A 112 -23.41 2.10 -18.67
N LYS A 113 -24.36 1.16 -18.51
CA LYS A 113 -24.06 -0.28 -18.63
C LYS A 113 -23.54 -0.66 -20.02
N THR A 114 -23.94 0.04 -21.08
CA THR A 114 -23.55 -0.25 -22.47
C THR A 114 -22.19 0.35 -22.85
N VAL A 115 -21.72 1.36 -22.12
CA VAL A 115 -20.39 1.96 -22.33
C VAL A 115 -19.29 0.93 -22.05
N VAL A 116 -18.42 0.69 -23.03
CA VAL A 116 -17.32 -0.28 -22.88
C VAL A 116 -16.10 0.35 -22.21
N TYR A 117 -15.72 1.56 -22.63
CA TYR A 117 -14.62 2.31 -22.03
C TYR A 117 -15.08 3.02 -20.75
N LYS A 118 -14.74 2.43 -19.59
CA LYS A 118 -15.16 2.91 -18.26
C LYS A 118 -13.94 3.18 -17.38
N PRO A 119 -13.30 4.35 -17.51
CA PRO A 119 -12.24 4.72 -16.59
C PRO A 119 -12.82 4.84 -15.17
N ILE A 120 -12.00 4.60 -14.16
CA ILE A 120 -12.49 4.54 -12.78
C ILE A 120 -13.15 5.84 -12.33
N TYR A 121 -12.59 7.00 -12.67
CA TYR A 121 -13.18 8.29 -12.30
C TYR A 121 -14.58 8.52 -12.90
N LEU A 122 -14.88 7.95 -14.08
CA LEU A 122 -16.23 8.00 -14.64
C LEU A 122 -17.17 7.05 -13.89
N SER A 123 -16.69 5.87 -13.50
CA SER A 123 -17.48 4.90 -12.73
C SER A 123 -17.83 5.46 -11.34
N ASP A 124 -16.83 6.02 -10.64
CA ASP A 124 -16.98 6.67 -9.34
C ASP A 124 -17.98 7.84 -9.44
N PHE A 125 -17.94 8.61 -10.54
CA PHE A 125 -18.88 9.69 -10.78
C PHE A 125 -20.32 9.22 -11.00
N MET A 126 -20.52 8.16 -11.78
CA MET A 126 -21.87 7.62 -11.98
C MET A 126 -22.46 7.07 -10.68
N GLU A 127 -21.65 6.46 -9.81
CA GLU A 127 -22.10 6.03 -8.48
C GLU A 127 -22.49 7.21 -7.59
N LEU A 128 -21.71 8.29 -7.61
CA LEU A 128 -22.04 9.54 -6.93
C LEU A 128 -23.37 10.10 -7.42
N ILE A 129 -23.58 10.21 -8.73
CA ILE A 129 -24.85 10.68 -9.31
C ILE A 129 -26.01 9.76 -8.94
N ALA A 130 -25.82 8.45 -8.93
CA ALA A 130 -26.86 7.52 -8.48
C ALA A 130 -27.28 7.79 -7.02
N ASN A 131 -26.31 8.00 -6.12
CA ASN A 131 -26.60 8.32 -4.72
C ASN A 131 -27.28 9.68 -4.55
N GLU A 132 -26.83 10.71 -5.27
CA GLU A 132 -27.43 12.04 -5.21
C GLU A 132 -28.88 12.03 -5.75
N LEU A 133 -29.15 11.27 -6.81
CA LEU A 133 -30.51 11.06 -7.33
C LEU A 133 -31.42 10.27 -6.36
N LEU A 134 -30.85 9.33 -5.60
CA LEU A 134 -31.59 8.61 -4.55
C LEU A 134 -31.95 9.51 -3.37
N LEU A 135 -31.09 10.50 -3.08
CA LEU A 135 -31.31 11.51 -2.05
C LEU A 135 -32.07 12.74 -2.56
N GLU A 136 -32.55 12.70 -3.82
CA GLU A 136 -33.29 13.79 -4.48
C GLU A 136 -32.57 15.15 -4.46
N LYS A 137 -31.24 15.12 -4.49
CA LYS A 137 -30.40 16.33 -4.49
C LYS A 137 -30.22 16.90 -5.90
N ASP A 138 -29.90 18.19 -5.96
CA ASP A 138 -29.59 18.89 -7.20
C ASP A 138 -28.26 18.41 -7.79
N ILE A 139 -28.32 17.83 -8.99
CA ILE A 139 -27.15 17.29 -9.68
C ILE A 139 -26.37 18.37 -10.45
N SER A 140 -26.95 19.55 -10.69
CA SER A 140 -26.34 20.63 -11.49
C SER A 140 -25.03 21.15 -10.88
N ALA A 141 -24.90 21.06 -9.56
CA ALA A 141 -23.66 21.36 -8.83
C ALA A 141 -22.45 20.59 -9.39
N HIS A 142 -22.65 19.41 -9.96
CA HIS A 142 -21.58 18.54 -10.43
C HIS A 142 -21.07 18.84 -11.85
N ILE A 143 -21.53 19.91 -12.51
CA ILE A 143 -21.15 20.23 -13.90
C ILE A 143 -19.63 20.33 -14.09
N GLY A 144 -18.93 20.98 -13.16
CA GLY A 144 -17.47 21.14 -13.23
C GLY A 144 -16.72 19.80 -13.16
N ALA A 145 -17.24 18.82 -12.41
CA ALA A 145 -16.66 17.49 -12.35
C ALA A 145 -16.84 16.74 -13.69
N VAL A 146 -18.00 16.86 -14.33
CA VAL A 146 -18.28 16.24 -15.64
C VAL A 146 -17.41 16.84 -16.73
N GLU A 147 -17.18 18.16 -16.70
CA GLU A 147 -16.31 18.84 -17.66
C GLU A 147 -14.87 18.33 -17.58
N VAL A 148 -14.34 18.18 -16.37
CA VAL A 148 -13.01 17.62 -16.15
C VAL A 148 -12.94 16.16 -16.58
N ILE A 149 -13.97 15.35 -16.33
CA ILE A 149 -14.06 13.97 -16.82
C ILE A 149 -13.99 13.94 -18.35
N LEU A 150 -14.78 14.78 -19.02
CA LEU A 150 -14.82 14.88 -20.48
C LEU A 150 -13.45 15.29 -21.05
N GLU A 151 -12.80 16.29 -20.47
CA GLU A 151 -11.46 16.74 -20.90
C GLU A 151 -10.40 15.64 -20.72
N ASN A 152 -10.44 14.92 -19.59
CA ASN A 152 -9.54 13.80 -19.34
C ASN A 152 -9.73 12.67 -20.37
N ILE A 153 -10.98 12.34 -20.71
CA ILE A 153 -11.28 11.31 -21.73
C ILE A 153 -10.80 11.77 -23.11
N LYS A 154 -11.05 13.03 -23.51
CA LYS A 154 -10.55 13.60 -24.78
C LYS A 154 -9.02 13.58 -24.85
N THR A 155 -8.35 13.98 -23.78
CA THR A 155 -6.89 13.96 -23.71
C THR A 155 -6.34 12.54 -23.84
N ASN A 156 -6.99 11.57 -23.21
CA ASN A 156 -6.59 10.17 -23.30
C ASN A 156 -6.90 9.56 -24.67
N PHE A 157 -7.99 9.98 -25.31
CA PHE A 157 -8.28 9.62 -26.70
C PHE A 157 -7.16 10.08 -27.65
N GLU A 158 -6.70 11.33 -27.55
CA GLU A 158 -5.61 11.82 -28.40
C GLU A 158 -4.29 11.08 -28.15
N LYS A 159 -3.95 10.79 -26.89
CA LYS A 159 -2.77 9.98 -26.55
C LYS A 159 -2.88 8.57 -27.14
N GLU A 160 -4.07 7.97 -27.07
CA GLU A 160 -4.31 6.62 -27.57
C GLU A 160 -4.27 6.58 -29.10
N LYS A 161 -4.86 7.58 -29.76
CA LYS A 161 -4.78 7.77 -31.21
C LYS A 161 -3.32 7.89 -31.67
N LEU A 162 -2.52 8.73 -31.00
CA LEU A 162 -1.09 8.85 -31.26
C LEU A 162 -0.36 7.52 -31.04
N ARG A 163 -0.65 6.79 -29.96
CA ARG A 163 -0.06 5.49 -29.66
C ARG A 163 -0.36 4.46 -30.76
N VAL A 164 -1.59 4.42 -31.24
CA VAL A 164 -2.03 3.51 -32.31
C VAL A 164 -1.33 3.85 -33.62
N LEU A 165 -1.31 5.14 -34.01
CA LEU A 165 -0.67 5.61 -35.25
C LEU A 165 0.85 5.36 -35.24
N SER A 166 1.51 5.64 -34.12
CA SER A 166 2.96 5.48 -33.96
C SER A 166 3.40 4.08 -33.53
N LYS A 167 2.45 3.14 -33.33
CA LYS A 167 2.68 1.78 -32.82
C LYS A 167 3.51 1.74 -31.53
N GLN A 168 3.40 2.77 -30.69
CA GLN A 168 4.16 2.88 -29.44
C GLN A 168 3.72 1.81 -28.43
N LYS A 169 4.69 1.09 -27.86
CA LYS A 169 4.51 0.04 -26.84
C LYS A 169 5.32 0.35 -25.58
N GLY A 170 5.04 -0.36 -24.49
CA GLY A 170 5.81 -0.24 -23.24
C GLY A 170 5.31 0.91 -22.37
N ILE A 171 6.14 1.95 -22.16
CA ILE A 171 5.88 3.03 -21.18
C ILE A 171 4.52 3.71 -21.40
N VAL A 172 4.15 3.96 -22.66
CA VAL A 172 2.86 4.58 -23.00
C VAL A 172 1.69 3.68 -22.61
N GLU A 173 1.80 2.36 -22.78
CA GLU A 173 0.75 1.42 -22.35
C GLU A 173 0.63 1.38 -20.82
N PHE A 174 1.74 1.51 -20.09
CA PHE A 174 1.71 1.65 -18.63
C PHE A 174 0.98 2.93 -18.20
N GLN A 175 1.25 4.06 -18.87
CA GLN A 175 0.59 5.34 -18.59
C GLN A 175 -0.92 5.25 -18.89
N MET A 176 -1.31 4.70 -20.04
CA MET A 176 -2.72 4.53 -20.41
C MET A 176 -3.46 3.56 -19.48
N SER A 177 -2.82 2.45 -19.11
CA SER A 177 -3.36 1.51 -18.14
C SER A 177 -3.55 2.16 -16.75
N GLU A 178 -2.63 3.04 -16.33
CA GLU A 178 -2.77 3.79 -15.08
C GLU A 178 -3.95 4.77 -15.14
N SER A 179 -4.09 5.53 -16.23
CA SER A 179 -5.24 6.44 -16.43
C SER A 179 -6.58 5.70 -16.43
N TYR A 180 -6.61 4.46 -16.94
CA TYR A 180 -7.85 3.68 -17.04
C TYR A 180 -8.24 2.97 -15.74
N PHE A 181 -7.27 2.31 -15.08
CA PHE A 181 -7.53 1.40 -13.95
C PHE A 181 -7.05 1.89 -12.58
N SER A 182 -6.57 3.14 -12.44
CA SER A 182 -6.08 3.62 -11.15
C SER A 182 -6.89 4.81 -10.62
N ASN A 183 -7.45 4.68 -9.41
CA ASN A 183 -8.03 5.80 -8.66
C ASN A 183 -6.95 6.83 -8.25
N THR A 184 -5.67 6.44 -8.31
CA THR A 184 -4.53 7.32 -8.00
C THR A 184 -3.93 7.95 -9.27
N SER A 185 -4.58 7.81 -10.43
CA SER A 185 -4.14 8.48 -11.66
C SER A 185 -4.27 9.99 -11.51
N TRP A 186 -3.49 10.75 -12.28
CA TRP A 186 -3.61 12.21 -12.24
C TRP A 186 -4.99 12.68 -12.75
N ASP A 187 -5.59 11.95 -13.68
CA ASP A 187 -6.95 12.21 -14.18
C ASP A 187 -7.99 12.05 -13.06
N SER A 188 -7.87 10.99 -12.26
CA SER A 188 -8.72 10.76 -11.09
C SER A 188 -8.52 11.84 -10.01
N ILE A 189 -7.29 12.29 -9.80
CA ILE A 189 -6.99 13.39 -8.85
C ILE A 189 -7.63 14.71 -9.32
N LYS A 190 -7.52 15.06 -10.61
CA LYS A 190 -8.18 16.24 -11.19
C LYS A 190 -9.69 16.19 -11.00
N TYR A 191 -10.28 15.02 -11.24
CA TYR A 191 -11.71 14.78 -11.00
C TYR A 191 -12.08 15.00 -9.52
N ASN A 192 -11.33 14.43 -8.57
CA ASN A 192 -11.60 14.61 -7.13
C ASN A 192 -11.39 16.07 -6.67
N LEU A 193 -10.47 16.81 -7.29
CA LEU A 193 -10.31 18.26 -7.08
C LEU A 193 -11.50 19.06 -7.58
N ALA A 194 -12.03 18.72 -8.76
CA ALA A 194 -13.22 19.36 -9.30
C ALA A 194 -14.44 19.15 -8.39
N LEU A 195 -14.55 17.97 -7.77
CA LEU A 195 -15.58 17.71 -6.76
C LEU A 195 -15.36 18.50 -5.46
N ASN A 196 -14.12 18.61 -4.98
CA ASN A 196 -13.81 19.34 -3.74
C ASN A 196 -14.10 20.84 -3.87
N ASN A 197 -13.80 21.45 -5.02
CA ASN A 197 -14.11 22.87 -5.27
C ASN A 197 -15.61 23.21 -5.12
N LEU A 198 -16.50 22.21 -5.09
CA LEU A 198 -17.94 22.39 -4.86
C LEU A 198 -18.33 22.38 -3.38
N GLN A 199 -17.54 21.74 -2.52
CA GLN A 199 -17.91 21.45 -1.13
C GLN A 199 -17.03 22.19 -0.10
N GLU A 200 -15.84 22.70 -0.49
CA GLU A 200 -14.83 23.34 0.39
C GLU A 200 -14.58 22.62 1.73
N ASP A 201 -14.93 21.34 1.81
CA ASP A 201 -14.90 20.58 3.05
C ASP A 201 -13.46 20.19 3.38
N LYS A 202 -13.01 20.48 4.61
CA LYS A 202 -11.66 20.11 5.07
C LYS A 202 -11.36 18.61 4.91
N SER A 203 -12.37 17.76 5.06
CA SER A 203 -12.26 16.30 4.88
C SER A 203 -11.92 15.89 3.44
N SER A 204 -12.51 16.57 2.46
CA SER A 204 -12.24 16.34 1.04
C SER A 204 -10.80 16.75 0.64
N MET A 205 -10.20 17.73 1.34
CA MET A 205 -8.78 18.08 1.16
C MET A 205 -7.83 16.99 1.68
N TRP A 206 -8.17 16.31 2.78
CA TRP A 206 -7.41 15.16 3.28
C TRP A 206 -7.46 13.97 2.31
N LYS A 207 -8.64 13.70 1.74
CA LYS A 207 -8.82 12.65 0.73
C LYS A 207 -7.97 12.91 -0.52
N ILE A 208 -7.91 14.16 -1.01
CA ILE A 208 -7.05 14.49 -2.15
C ILE A 208 -5.57 14.39 -1.78
N SER A 209 -5.21 14.80 -0.57
CA SER A 209 -3.83 14.69 -0.08
C SER A 209 -3.39 13.23 0.05
N SER A 210 -4.28 12.32 0.42
CA SER A 210 -4.01 10.88 0.47
C SER A 210 -3.83 10.28 -0.92
N LEU A 211 -4.58 10.77 -1.92
CA LEU A 211 -4.37 10.39 -3.32
C LEU A 211 -2.98 10.84 -3.83
N TYR A 212 -2.49 12.02 -3.45
CA TYR A 212 -1.10 12.41 -3.75
C TYR A 212 -0.11 11.44 -3.13
N ILE A 213 -0.23 11.19 -1.82
CA ILE A 213 0.69 10.32 -1.07
C ILE A 213 0.63 8.87 -1.53
N SER A 214 -0.49 8.40 -2.05
CA SER A 214 -0.60 7.06 -2.61
C SER A 214 0.36 6.83 -3.81
N LYS A 215 0.82 7.91 -4.47
CA LYS A 215 1.86 7.86 -5.52
C LYS A 215 3.28 7.71 -4.96
N PHE A 216 3.50 7.95 -3.66
CA PHE A 216 4.80 7.78 -2.99
C PHE A 216 5.35 6.36 -3.17
N LYS A 217 4.49 5.34 -3.29
CA LYS A 217 4.89 3.96 -3.61
C LYS A 217 5.76 3.85 -4.87
N ASN A 218 5.58 4.74 -5.85
CA ASN A 218 6.39 4.77 -7.06
C ASN A 218 7.80 5.24 -6.77
N SER A 219 7.92 6.31 -6.00
CA SER A 219 9.21 6.84 -5.55
C SER A 219 9.93 5.86 -4.64
N LEU A 220 9.19 5.14 -3.79
CA LEU A 220 9.75 4.10 -2.93
C LEU A 220 10.28 2.91 -3.74
N PHE A 221 9.54 2.47 -4.77
CA PHE A 221 10.03 1.42 -5.69
C PHE A 221 11.27 1.87 -6.47
N PHE A 222 11.27 3.10 -6.98
CA PHE A 222 12.45 3.66 -7.67
C PHE A 222 13.66 3.78 -6.74
N ALA A 223 13.46 4.29 -5.52
CA ALA A 223 14.51 4.40 -4.51
C ALA A 223 15.07 3.03 -4.12
N PHE A 224 14.22 2.00 -4.02
CA PHE A 224 14.65 0.64 -3.77
C PHE A 224 15.56 0.11 -4.90
N LEU A 225 15.16 0.28 -6.16
CA LEU A 225 15.99 -0.13 -7.31
C LEU A 225 17.32 0.62 -7.36
N ALA A 226 17.30 1.95 -7.18
CA ALA A 226 18.50 2.77 -7.14
C ALA A 226 19.44 2.34 -6.01
N ASN A 227 18.89 2.07 -4.82
CA ASN A 227 19.67 1.61 -3.68
C ASN A 227 20.28 0.24 -3.86
N ILE A 228 19.57 -0.72 -4.47
CA ILE A 228 20.17 -2.03 -4.78
C ILE A 228 21.44 -1.83 -5.59
N PHE A 229 21.41 -0.97 -6.60
CA PHE A 229 22.57 -0.71 -7.44
C PHE A 229 23.70 -0.01 -6.67
N ILE A 230 23.38 1.04 -5.92
CA ILE A 230 24.36 1.76 -5.09
C ILE A 230 25.01 0.83 -4.06
N PHE A 231 24.21 0.04 -3.33
CA PHE A 231 24.72 -0.83 -2.27
C PHE A 231 25.38 -2.10 -2.79
N ALA A 232 25.07 -2.55 -4.01
CA ALA A 232 25.87 -3.58 -4.68
C ALA A 232 27.31 -3.08 -4.90
N ILE A 233 27.48 -1.83 -5.36
CA ILE A 233 28.80 -1.21 -5.52
C ILE A 233 29.49 -1.04 -4.17
N VAL A 234 28.79 -0.52 -3.16
CA VAL A 234 29.32 -0.38 -1.79
C VAL A 234 29.77 -1.73 -1.23
N GLY A 235 28.99 -2.80 -1.44
CA GLY A 235 29.35 -4.15 -1.03
C GLY A 235 30.63 -4.67 -1.68
N ILE A 236 30.82 -4.43 -2.98
CA ILE A 236 32.07 -4.77 -3.69
C ILE A 236 33.25 -3.99 -3.12
N VAL A 237 33.09 -2.68 -2.89
CA VAL A 237 34.14 -1.82 -2.31
C VAL A 237 34.52 -2.29 -0.90
N MET A 238 33.53 -2.66 -0.08
CA MET A 238 33.79 -3.19 1.27
C MET A 238 34.52 -4.54 1.22
N TYR A 239 34.13 -5.42 0.31
CA TYR A 239 34.81 -6.71 0.12
C TYR A 239 36.28 -6.52 -0.26
N VAL A 240 36.58 -5.63 -1.21
CA VAL A 240 37.96 -5.31 -1.63
C VAL A 240 38.77 -4.73 -0.47
N ASN A 241 38.16 -3.85 0.34
CA ASN A 241 38.81 -3.21 1.48
C ASN A 241 38.77 -4.05 2.78
N LYS A 242 38.25 -5.29 2.74
CA LYS A 242 38.10 -6.19 3.90
C LYS A 242 37.33 -5.55 5.07
N VAL A 243 36.37 -4.68 4.77
CA VAL A 243 35.48 -4.08 5.78
C VAL A 243 34.35 -5.05 6.07
N SER A 244 34.13 -5.35 7.35
CA SER A 244 33.04 -6.23 7.80
C SER A 244 31.68 -5.56 7.61
N VAL A 245 30.67 -6.37 7.31
CA VAL A 245 29.27 -5.90 7.21
C VAL A 245 28.70 -5.81 8.62
N ASP A 246 28.20 -4.63 8.98
CA ASP A 246 27.57 -4.35 10.27
C ASP A 246 26.16 -3.76 10.06
N ASN A 247 25.36 -3.72 11.13
CA ASN A 247 24.02 -3.14 11.19
C ASN A 247 23.96 -1.73 10.60
N TYR A 248 25.02 -0.93 10.74
CA TYR A 248 25.12 0.41 10.16
C TYR A 248 25.02 0.45 8.63
N LEU A 249 25.46 -0.61 7.93
CA LEU A 249 25.27 -0.71 6.48
C LEU A 249 23.79 -0.81 6.12
N PHE A 250 23.04 -1.60 6.87
CA PHE A 250 21.59 -1.76 6.67
C PHE A 250 20.84 -0.48 7.06
N VAL A 251 21.27 0.21 8.12
CA VAL A 251 20.76 1.55 8.46
C VAL A 251 21.03 2.53 7.33
N GLY A 252 22.24 2.53 6.76
CA GLY A 252 22.60 3.33 5.60
C GLY A 252 21.68 3.04 4.40
N PHE A 253 21.40 1.77 4.12
CA PHE A 253 20.51 1.35 3.03
C PHE A 253 19.08 1.87 3.22
N ILE A 254 18.53 1.73 4.43
CA ILE A 254 17.17 2.19 4.75
C ILE A 254 17.09 3.72 4.76
N GLY A 255 18.11 4.39 5.33
CA GLY A 255 18.21 5.84 5.37
C GLY A 255 18.34 6.46 3.98
N SER A 256 19.18 5.90 3.11
CA SER A 256 19.28 6.36 1.72
C SER A 256 17.98 6.11 0.96
N MET A 257 17.27 5.01 1.24
CA MET A 257 15.98 4.70 0.60
C MET A 257 14.95 5.78 0.92
N PHE A 258 14.87 6.18 2.19
CA PHE A 258 14.03 7.27 2.65
C PHE A 258 14.37 8.58 1.93
N ILE A 259 15.64 8.98 1.94
CA ILE A 259 16.08 10.26 1.36
C ILE A 259 15.79 10.30 -0.15
N ILE A 260 16.22 9.27 -0.90
CA ILE A 260 16.01 9.20 -2.36
C ILE A 260 14.51 9.20 -2.68
N SER A 261 13.69 8.46 -1.93
CA SER A 261 12.24 8.40 -2.17
C SER A 261 11.54 9.73 -1.92
N ILE A 262 11.91 10.47 -0.86
CA ILE A 262 11.37 11.81 -0.59
C ILE A 262 11.79 12.80 -1.68
N ILE A 263 13.07 12.82 -2.07
CA ILE A 263 13.56 13.73 -3.11
C ILE A 263 12.83 13.46 -4.43
N HIS A 264 12.81 12.20 -4.88
CA HIS A 264 12.15 11.81 -6.12
C HIS A 264 10.65 12.12 -6.08
N TYR A 265 9.96 11.88 -4.96
CA TYR A 265 8.55 12.18 -4.82
C TYR A 265 8.25 13.68 -4.92
N ASN A 266 9.01 14.53 -4.22
CA ASN A 266 8.79 15.98 -4.27
C ASN A 266 9.05 16.53 -5.67
N ILE A 267 10.11 16.08 -6.35
CA ILE A 267 10.38 16.44 -7.76
C ILE A 267 9.21 16.00 -8.65
N SER A 268 8.74 14.76 -8.50
CA SER A 268 7.65 14.21 -9.30
C SER A 268 6.34 14.98 -9.12
N ILE A 269 5.99 15.32 -7.88
CA ILE A 269 4.80 16.12 -7.57
C ILE A 269 4.93 17.54 -8.11
N PHE A 270 6.08 18.19 -7.94
CA PHE A 270 6.29 19.55 -8.42
C PHE A 270 6.16 19.65 -9.94
N ILE A 271 6.82 18.74 -10.67
CA ILE A 271 6.73 18.68 -12.14
C ILE A 271 5.28 18.41 -12.58
N SER A 272 4.61 17.46 -11.94
CA SER A 272 3.24 17.08 -12.31
C SER A 272 2.23 18.18 -12.02
N SER A 273 2.35 18.87 -10.88
CA SER A 273 1.51 20.01 -10.53
C SER A 273 1.66 21.14 -11.53
N LYS A 274 2.88 21.49 -11.94
CA LYS A 274 3.12 22.51 -12.97
C LYS A 274 2.55 22.11 -14.34
N LYS A 275 2.76 20.86 -14.76
CA LYS A 275 2.27 20.36 -16.06
C LYS A 275 0.75 20.26 -16.13
N MET A 276 0.09 19.95 -15.01
CA MET A 276 -1.33 19.60 -14.97
C MET A 276 -2.20 20.66 -14.30
N ASN A 277 -1.61 21.78 -13.86
CA ASN A 277 -2.23 22.88 -13.13
C ASN A 277 -3.02 22.41 -11.88
N ILE A 278 -2.39 21.55 -11.08
CA ILE A 278 -3.02 20.93 -9.90
C ILE A 278 -2.54 21.63 -8.62
N LYS A 279 -3.50 22.06 -7.77
CA LYS A 279 -3.21 22.67 -6.46
C LYS A 279 -2.74 21.61 -5.45
N ILE A 280 -1.57 21.83 -4.86
CA ILE A 280 -0.99 20.94 -3.85
C ILE A 280 -1.28 21.48 -2.45
N TYR A 281 -1.76 20.61 -1.55
CA TYR A 281 -1.97 20.93 -0.14
C TYR A 281 -0.73 20.59 0.71
N TRP A 282 0.30 21.46 0.67
CA TRP A 282 1.58 21.22 1.36
C TRP A 282 1.47 20.96 2.86
N LYS A 283 0.56 21.65 3.56
CA LYS A 283 0.35 21.44 5.02
C LYS A 283 -0.05 20.00 5.34
N HIS A 284 -0.95 19.42 4.57
CA HIS A 284 -1.35 18.01 4.74
C HIS A 284 -0.19 17.07 4.39
N LEU A 285 0.54 17.35 3.29
CA LEU A 285 1.71 16.54 2.89
C LEU A 285 2.79 16.50 3.97
N VAL A 286 3.02 17.58 4.71
CA VAL A 286 3.97 17.60 5.85
C VAL A 286 3.57 16.60 6.93
N VAL A 287 2.28 16.48 7.25
CA VAL A 287 1.78 15.47 8.20
C VAL A 287 2.07 14.05 7.70
N TYR A 288 1.84 13.80 6.41
CA TYR A 288 2.19 12.52 5.81
C TYR A 288 3.69 12.24 5.80
N TYR A 289 4.53 13.25 5.56
CA TYR A 289 5.99 13.11 5.63
C TYR A 289 6.45 12.78 7.05
N LEU A 290 5.85 13.39 8.07
CA LEU A 290 6.13 13.06 9.46
C LEU A 290 5.77 11.59 9.76
N ILE A 291 4.60 11.13 9.29
CA ILE A 291 4.19 9.72 9.42
C ILE A 291 5.18 8.78 8.75
N ILE A 292 5.57 9.07 7.49
CA ILE A 292 6.54 8.24 6.76
C ILE A 292 7.90 8.26 7.45
N ALA A 293 8.36 9.42 7.93
CA ALA A 293 9.61 9.55 8.66
C ALA A 293 9.60 8.70 9.95
N LEU A 294 8.51 8.72 10.73
CA LEU A 294 8.35 7.87 11.92
C LEU A 294 8.39 6.38 11.58
N ILE A 295 7.79 5.98 10.46
CA ILE A 295 7.87 4.58 9.98
C ILE A 295 9.31 4.19 9.68
N PHE A 296 10.05 5.00 8.92
CA PHE A 296 11.45 4.73 8.59
C PHE A 296 12.34 4.77 9.84
N MET A 297 12.10 5.71 10.75
CA MET A 297 12.80 5.81 12.03
C MET A 297 12.56 4.57 12.89
N ASN A 298 11.34 4.05 12.95
CA ASN A 298 11.04 2.80 13.64
C ASN A 298 11.82 1.62 13.04
N ILE A 299 11.88 1.50 11.72
CA ILE A 299 12.65 0.43 11.06
C ILE A 299 14.15 0.58 11.39
N ILE A 300 14.71 1.79 11.23
CA ILE A 300 16.13 2.08 11.53
C ILE A 300 16.47 1.75 12.98
N LEU A 301 15.64 2.21 13.92
CA LEU A 301 15.85 2.01 15.35
C LEU A 301 15.90 0.51 15.69
N ASN A 302 15.01 -0.29 15.11
CA ASN A 302 15.01 -1.73 15.32
C ASN A 302 16.14 -2.48 14.59
N VAL A 303 16.72 -1.92 13.53
CA VAL A 303 17.93 -2.45 12.88
C VAL A 303 19.19 -2.09 13.67
N VAL A 304 19.28 -0.88 14.23
CA VAL A 304 20.38 -0.49 15.12
C VAL A 304 20.39 -1.36 16.37
N PHE A 305 19.22 -1.56 16.98
CA PHE A 305 19.07 -2.40 18.15
C PHE A 305 18.88 -3.88 17.84
N PHE A 306 19.13 -4.29 16.61
CA PHE A 306 19.13 -5.70 16.27
C PHE A 306 20.23 -6.37 17.09
N PRO A 307 19.92 -7.40 17.90
CA PRO A 307 20.93 -8.04 18.72
C PRO A 307 22.05 -8.56 17.83
N ASN A 308 23.29 -8.20 18.15
CA ASN A 308 24.46 -8.77 17.49
C ASN A 308 24.38 -10.28 17.68
N ILE A 309 24.13 -11.01 16.61
CA ILE A 309 24.14 -12.46 16.61
C ILE A 309 25.59 -12.88 16.84
N SER A 310 26.01 -12.96 18.10
CA SER A 310 27.36 -13.40 18.45
C SER A 310 27.51 -14.85 18.03
N ILE A 311 28.42 -15.10 17.09
CA ILE A 311 28.77 -16.43 16.53
C ILE A 311 29.39 -17.37 17.58
N LYS A 312 29.61 -16.90 18.81
CA LYS A 312 30.12 -17.73 19.90
C LYS A 312 29.01 -18.61 20.44
N GLY A 313 28.86 -19.77 19.78
CA GLY A 313 27.99 -20.83 20.22
C GLY A 313 28.50 -21.44 21.52
N ASP A 314 27.66 -21.37 22.55
CA ASP A 314 27.65 -22.43 23.54
C ASP A 314 26.85 -23.58 22.94
N SER A 315 27.50 -24.72 22.75
CA SER A 315 26.95 -25.97 22.21
C SER A 315 25.85 -26.61 23.08
N SER A 316 25.31 -25.88 24.06
CA SER A 316 24.24 -26.28 24.97
C SER A 316 22.95 -25.46 24.83
N GLU A 317 22.85 -24.58 23.82
CA GLU A 317 21.63 -23.81 23.61
C GLU A 317 20.50 -24.70 23.06
N ALA A 318 19.37 -24.72 23.78
CA ALA A 318 18.16 -25.43 23.39
C ALA A 318 17.72 -25.05 21.95
N TRP A 319 17.11 -25.99 21.23
CA TRP A 319 16.75 -25.86 19.79
C TRP A 319 15.98 -24.57 19.41
N TYR A 320 15.24 -24.00 20.35
CA TYR A 320 14.46 -22.76 20.19
C TYR A 320 15.29 -21.46 20.23
N ASN A 321 16.58 -21.55 20.59
CA ASN A 321 17.56 -20.45 20.64
C ASN A 321 18.49 -20.41 19.43
N SER A 322 18.23 -21.20 18.37
CA SER A 322 19.08 -21.17 17.17
C SER A 322 19.21 -19.76 16.57
N GLN A 323 20.38 -19.46 16.02
CA GLN A 323 20.72 -18.16 15.42
C GLN A 323 19.71 -17.73 14.34
N LEU A 324 19.29 -18.68 13.48
CA LEU A 324 18.29 -18.43 12.44
C LEU A 324 16.93 -18.05 13.05
N LEU A 325 16.50 -18.73 14.12
CA LEU A 325 15.25 -18.40 14.80
C LEU A 325 15.33 -17.03 15.46
N ASN A 326 16.44 -16.67 16.10
CA ASN A 326 16.60 -15.35 16.71
C ASN A 326 16.63 -14.23 15.66
N PHE A 327 17.27 -14.46 14.51
CA PHE A 327 17.19 -13.54 13.36
C PHE A 327 15.75 -13.38 12.86
N LEU A 328 15.03 -14.49 12.65
CA LEU A 328 13.65 -14.48 12.18
C LEU A 328 12.69 -13.81 13.16
N LYS A 329 12.88 -14.03 14.47
CA LYS A 329 12.11 -13.35 15.53
C LYS A 329 12.29 -11.84 15.43
N SER A 330 13.54 -11.36 15.37
CA SER A 330 13.84 -9.93 15.28
C SER A 330 13.32 -9.29 13.98
N LEU A 331 13.41 -9.99 12.85
CA LEU A 331 12.79 -9.57 11.60
C LEU A 331 11.25 -9.50 11.70
N LEU A 332 10.64 -10.50 12.34
CA LEU A 332 9.19 -10.56 12.55
C LEU A 332 8.71 -9.42 13.45
N TYR A 333 9.46 -9.09 14.49
CA TYR A 333 9.19 -7.95 15.34
C TYR A 333 9.20 -6.63 14.56
N ILE A 334 10.23 -6.39 13.72
CA ILE A 334 10.31 -5.21 12.85
C ILE A 334 9.05 -5.11 11.99
N VAL A 335 8.64 -6.23 11.38
CA VAL A 335 7.44 -6.27 10.53
C VAL A 335 6.19 -5.94 11.35
N PHE A 336 5.97 -6.58 12.50
CA PHE A 336 4.78 -6.36 13.32
C PHE A 336 4.69 -4.95 13.87
N SER A 337 5.79 -4.42 14.41
CA SER A 337 5.89 -3.06 14.91
C SER A 337 5.63 -2.03 13.81
N THR A 338 6.23 -2.21 12.63
CA THR A 338 6.06 -1.32 11.49
C THR A 338 4.65 -1.38 10.92
N MET A 339 4.05 -2.58 10.83
CA MET A 339 2.67 -2.75 10.40
C MET A 339 1.68 -2.16 11.39
N LEU A 340 1.98 -2.22 12.70
CA LEU A 340 1.15 -1.66 13.75
C LEU A 340 1.14 -0.13 13.65
N LEU A 341 2.33 0.46 13.49
CA LEU A 341 2.47 1.89 13.27
C LEU A 341 1.76 2.36 11.98
N THR A 342 1.89 1.58 10.89
CA THR A 342 1.16 1.84 9.64
C THR A 342 -0.36 1.72 9.83
N TYR A 343 -0.82 0.76 10.65
CA TYR A 343 -2.24 0.58 10.97
C TYR A 343 -2.79 1.76 11.79
N VAL A 344 -2.04 2.23 12.80
CA VAL A 344 -2.36 3.40 13.63
C VAL A 344 -2.54 4.63 12.74
N PHE A 345 -1.53 4.95 11.91
CA PHE A 345 -1.59 6.13 11.06
C PHE A 345 -2.59 6.00 9.92
N GLY A 346 -2.73 4.81 9.32
CA GLY A 346 -3.75 4.57 8.31
C GLY A 346 -5.16 4.79 8.85
N SER A 347 -5.41 4.40 10.10
CA SER A 347 -6.70 4.60 10.77
C SER A 347 -6.92 6.07 11.17
N PHE A 348 -5.87 6.76 11.62
CA PHE A 348 -5.93 8.20 11.89
C PHE A 348 -6.31 9.02 10.63
N LEU A 349 -5.67 8.69 9.50
CA LEU A 349 -5.96 9.36 8.23
C LEU A 349 -7.37 9.07 7.72
N GLU A 350 -7.86 7.83 7.89
CA GLU A 350 -9.25 7.46 7.54
C GLU A 350 -10.28 8.27 8.36
N LEU A 351 -9.99 8.54 9.64
CA LEU A 351 -10.84 9.41 10.47
C LEU A 351 -10.87 10.86 9.95
N LEU A 352 -9.72 11.39 9.52
CA LEU A 352 -9.59 12.73 8.93
C LEU A 352 -10.30 12.84 7.57
N GLU A 353 -10.16 11.83 6.72
CA GLU A 353 -10.78 11.76 5.38
C GLU A 353 -12.30 11.70 5.44
N ASN A 354 -12.86 10.93 6.38
CA ASN A 354 -14.30 10.71 6.49
C ASN A 354 -15.00 11.68 7.46
N ASN A 355 -14.29 12.68 8.00
CA ASN A 355 -14.76 13.58 9.05
C ASN A 355 -15.45 12.85 10.23
N SER A 356 -14.97 11.65 10.56
CA SER A 356 -15.63 10.74 11.52
C SER A 356 -14.98 10.78 12.89
N LEU A 357 -14.37 11.93 13.23
CA LEU A 357 -13.66 12.24 14.48
C LEU A 357 -14.61 12.33 15.68
N ASN A 358 -15.23 11.19 16.02
CA ASN A 358 -15.92 11.02 17.29
C ASN A 358 -14.98 10.38 18.30
N VAL A 359 -15.07 10.77 19.57
CA VAL A 359 -14.21 10.27 20.66
C VAL A 359 -14.13 8.74 20.67
N LYS A 360 -15.28 8.06 20.52
CA LYS A 360 -15.37 6.60 20.45
C LYS A 360 -14.58 6.02 19.26
N ASN A 361 -14.73 6.60 18.07
CA ASN A 361 -14.05 6.15 16.85
C ASN A 361 -12.53 6.40 16.94
N SER A 362 -12.12 7.54 17.50
CA SER A 362 -10.72 7.89 17.73
C SER A 362 -10.05 6.97 18.74
N ILE A 363 -10.73 6.62 19.83
CA ILE A 363 -10.22 5.66 20.82
C ILE A 363 -10.00 4.29 20.18
N GLN A 364 -11.02 3.76 19.51
CA GLN A 364 -10.99 2.41 18.97
C GLN A 364 -10.03 2.28 17.78
N SER A 365 -9.98 3.27 16.89
CA SER A 365 -9.25 3.17 15.62
C SER A 365 -7.82 3.68 15.70
N PHE A 366 -7.51 4.59 16.63
CA PHE A 366 -6.20 5.25 16.70
C PHE A 366 -5.53 5.13 18.07
N LEU A 367 -6.16 5.58 19.17
CA LEU A 367 -5.49 5.67 20.47
C LEU A 367 -5.12 4.30 21.03
N LEU A 368 -6.03 3.31 20.99
CA LEU A 368 -5.74 1.98 21.53
C LEU A 368 -4.58 1.28 20.77
N PRO A 369 -4.58 1.22 19.42
CA PRO A 369 -3.42 0.73 18.68
C PRO A 369 -2.12 1.50 18.95
N LEU A 370 -2.19 2.83 19.15
CA LEU A 370 -1.04 3.66 19.46
C LEU A 370 -0.46 3.35 20.85
N LEU A 371 -1.32 3.14 21.85
CA LEU A 371 -0.89 2.73 23.20
C LEU A 371 -0.20 1.37 23.17
N VAL A 372 -0.74 0.41 22.42
CA VAL A 372 -0.09 -0.89 22.22
C VAL A 372 1.28 -0.71 21.57
N PHE A 373 1.38 0.14 20.54
CA PHE A 373 2.66 0.44 19.90
C PHE A 373 3.68 1.03 20.89
N ILE A 374 3.30 2.05 21.66
CA ILE A 374 4.19 2.70 22.64
C ILE A 374 4.63 1.68 23.70
N ALA A 375 3.71 0.86 24.23
CA ALA A 375 4.04 -0.17 25.20
C ALA A 375 5.05 -1.18 24.62
N THR A 376 4.80 -1.69 23.41
CA THR A 376 5.72 -2.65 22.75
C THR A 376 7.09 -2.03 22.47
N LEU A 377 7.15 -0.75 22.11
CA LEU A 377 8.40 -0.03 21.90
C LEU A 377 9.19 0.12 23.21
N ILE A 378 8.53 0.50 24.31
CA ILE A 378 9.17 0.62 25.63
C ILE A 378 9.71 -0.75 26.09
N ILE A 379 8.89 -1.80 25.99
CA ILE A 379 9.31 -3.16 26.38
C ILE A 379 10.51 -3.60 25.53
N ASN A 380 10.52 -3.28 24.23
CA ASN A 380 11.66 -3.60 23.36
C ASN A 380 12.94 -2.93 23.83
N VAL A 381 12.89 -1.59 24.06
CA VAL A 381 14.04 -0.83 24.54
C VAL A 381 14.54 -1.35 25.89
N MET A 382 13.63 -1.71 26.79
CA MET A 382 13.99 -2.32 28.08
C MET A 382 14.62 -3.71 27.93
N SER A 383 14.09 -4.54 27.03
CA SER A 383 14.63 -5.88 26.74
C SER A 383 16.06 -5.80 26.21
N ILE A 384 16.33 -4.84 25.31
CA ILE A 384 17.66 -4.60 24.75
C ILE A 384 18.62 -4.10 25.84
N ASN A 385 18.23 -3.10 26.63
CA ASN A 385 19.09 -2.54 27.68
C ASN A 385 19.44 -3.52 28.80
N LYS A 386 18.52 -4.42 29.15
CA LYS A 386 18.72 -5.44 30.20
C LYS A 386 19.23 -6.77 29.66
N ASN A 387 19.35 -6.92 28.34
CA ASN A 387 19.61 -8.19 27.64
C ASN A 387 18.69 -9.33 28.15
N ASP A 388 17.42 -9.01 28.36
CA ASP A 388 16.44 -9.91 28.98
C ASP A 388 15.53 -10.53 27.92
N SER A 389 15.72 -11.83 27.69
CA SER A 389 14.96 -12.62 26.73
C SER A 389 13.48 -12.79 27.12
N SER A 390 13.13 -12.68 28.40
CA SER A 390 11.75 -12.79 28.88
C SER A 390 10.90 -11.59 28.45
N LEU A 391 11.46 -10.38 28.53
CA LEU A 391 10.82 -9.15 28.07
C LEU A 391 10.58 -9.16 26.55
N TYR A 392 11.51 -9.75 25.80
CA TYR A 392 11.34 -9.93 24.35
C TYR A 392 10.15 -10.84 24.02
N ILE A 393 10.01 -11.96 24.73
CA ILE A 393 8.88 -12.90 24.54
C ILE A 393 7.56 -12.24 24.92
N ILE A 394 7.51 -11.48 26.02
CA ILE A 394 6.32 -10.71 26.42
C ILE A 394 5.94 -9.73 25.31
N ASN A 395 6.91 -8.98 24.80
CA ASN A 395 6.69 -8.01 23.73
C ASN A 395 6.12 -8.67 22.46
N PHE A 396 6.76 -9.76 22.04
CA PHE A 396 6.32 -10.53 20.89
C PHE A 396 4.90 -11.08 21.07
N THR A 397 4.58 -11.57 22.27
CA THR A 397 3.26 -12.10 22.62
C THR A 397 2.18 -11.03 22.55
N ILE A 398 2.45 -9.83 23.08
CA ILE A 398 1.53 -8.69 22.99
C ILE A 398 1.20 -8.36 21.53
N LEU A 399 2.23 -8.30 20.67
CA LEU A 399 2.04 -8.02 19.24
C LEU A 399 1.22 -9.11 18.54
N VAL A 400 1.51 -10.38 18.81
CA VAL A 400 0.75 -11.50 18.22
C VAL A 400 -0.71 -11.46 18.66
N ILE A 401 -0.98 -11.27 19.96
CA ILE A 401 -2.35 -11.18 20.50
C ILE A 401 -3.09 -10.01 19.85
N PHE A 402 -2.46 -8.84 19.75
CA PHE A 402 -3.05 -7.68 19.09
C PHE A 402 -3.45 -8.00 17.65
N TRP A 403 -2.56 -8.62 16.87
CA TRP A 403 -2.82 -8.93 15.47
C TRP A 403 -3.88 -10.02 15.28
N VAL A 404 -3.89 -11.04 16.14
CA VAL A 404 -4.96 -12.05 16.16
C VAL A 404 -6.29 -11.39 16.48
N PHE A 405 -6.34 -10.52 17.50
CA PHE A 405 -7.55 -9.79 17.87
C PHE A 405 -8.05 -8.92 16.71
N VAL A 406 -7.18 -8.13 16.07
CA VAL A 406 -7.53 -7.32 14.89
C VAL A 406 -8.00 -8.19 13.72
N GLY A 407 -7.39 -9.37 13.53
CA GLY A 407 -7.78 -10.32 12.49
C GLY A 407 -9.18 -10.89 12.71
N ILE A 408 -9.49 -11.32 13.94
CA ILE A 408 -10.82 -11.84 14.33
C ILE A 408 -11.84 -10.71 14.28
N TRP A 409 -11.53 -9.56 14.88
CA TRP A 409 -12.41 -8.40 14.96
C TRP A 409 -12.84 -7.93 13.58
N ASN A 410 -11.91 -7.80 12.63
CA ASN A 410 -12.25 -7.42 11.25
C ASN A 410 -13.06 -8.49 10.52
N LYS A 411 -12.97 -9.77 10.88
CA LYS A 411 -13.77 -10.81 10.24
C LYS A 411 -15.18 -10.90 10.82
N VAL A 412 -15.34 -10.60 12.11
CA VAL A 412 -16.59 -10.75 12.87
C VAL A 412 -17.43 -9.48 12.84
N PHE A 413 -16.81 -8.29 12.89
CA PHE A 413 -17.51 -7.01 13.08
C PHE A 413 -17.39 -6.03 11.89
N SER A 414 -16.78 -6.41 10.76
CA SER A 414 -16.73 -5.54 9.56
C SER A 414 -17.93 -5.72 8.60
N LYS A 415 -19.09 -6.13 9.12
CA LYS A 415 -20.35 -6.09 8.37
C LYS A 415 -21.12 -4.84 8.74
#